data_AF-W0MQ65-F1
#
_entry.id   AF-W0MQ65-F1
#
_cell.length_a   1.000
_cell.length_b   1.000
_cell.length_c   1.000
_cell.angle_alpha   90.00
_cell.angle_beta   90.00
_cell.angle_gamma   90.00
#
_symmetry.space_group_name_H-M   'P 1'
#
loop_
_entity.id
_entity.type
_entity.pdbx_description
1 polymer ?
#
loop_
_entity_poly.entity_id
_entity_poly.type
_entity_poly.pdbx_seq_one_letter_code
_entity_poly.pdbx_strand_id
1 'polypeptide(L)'
;MGLVKISENMHANLRSASVALSRSINAQAEHWMRIGMLAELHPALDYSEICQMLIRIESTGDTVLATQTFNVSEFALSKAAS
;
A
#
# COMPACT_ATOMS: atom_id res chain seq x y z
N MET A 1 2.61 14.54 15.53
CA MET A 1 1.85 13.96 14.41
C MET A 1 0.65 14.84 14.12
N GLY A 2 0.40 15.17 12.85
CA GLY A 2 -0.80 15.91 12.43
C GLY A 2 -2.04 15.00 12.44
N LEU A 3 -3.22 15.57 12.70
CA LEU A 3 -4.49 14.85 12.65
C LEU A 3 -5.08 14.95 11.24
N VAL A 4 -5.27 13.81 10.58
CA VAL A 4 -5.99 13.74 9.31
C VAL A 4 -7.47 13.50 9.61
N LYS A 5 -8.33 14.43 9.19
CA LYS A 5 -9.79 14.28 9.33
C LYS A 5 -10.33 13.43 8.18
N ILE A 6 -11.17 12.45 8.51
CA ILE A 6 -11.93 11.63 7.56
C ILE A 6 -13.41 11.67 7.93
N SER A 7 -14.29 11.29 7.00
CA SER A 7 -15.73 11.21 7.28
C SER A 7 -16.06 10.09 8.28
N GLU A 8 -17.18 10.23 9.00
CA GLU A 8 -17.63 9.20 9.96
C GLU A 8 -17.86 7.84 9.28
N ASN A 9 -18.45 7.85 8.07
CA ASN A 9 -18.63 6.63 7.28
C ASN A 9 -17.30 5.95 6.96
N MET A 10 -16.26 6.73 6.64
CA MET A 10 -14.93 6.17 6.37
C MET A 10 -14.28 5.60 7.62
N HIS A 11 -14.47 6.25 8.77
CA HIS A 11 -14.01 5.74 10.06
C HIS A 11 -14.72 4.43 10.45
N ALA A 12 -16.02 4.32 10.20
CA ALA A 12 -16.78 3.07 10.39
C ALA A 12 -16.25 1.94 9.48
N ASN A 13 -15.97 2.23 8.21
CA ASN A 13 -15.37 1.28 7.27
C ASN A 13 -13.98 0.81 7.74
N LEU A 14 -13.13 1.75 8.20
CA LEU A 14 -11.82 1.41 8.77
C LEU A 14 -11.94 0.50 9.97
N ARG A 15 -12.85 0.79 10.90
CA ARG A 15 -13.09 -0.05 12.09
C ARG A 15 -13.56 -1.46 11.71
N SER A 16 -14.49 -1.58 10.76
CA SER A 16 -14.97 -2.88 10.30
C SER A 16 -13.84 -3.70 9.64
N ALA A 17 -13.10 -3.08 8.72
CA ALA A 17 -11.99 -3.73 8.03
C ALA A 17 -10.84 -4.09 8.98
N SER A 18 -10.51 -3.23 9.95
CA SER A 18 -9.43 -3.49 10.89
C SER A 18 -9.70 -4.71 11.77
N VAL A 19 -10.95 -4.89 12.21
CA VAL A 19 -11.37 -6.09 12.95
C VAL A 19 -11.31 -7.33 12.06
N ALA A 20 -11.83 -7.25 10.82
CA ALA A 20 -11.83 -8.39 9.89
C ALA A 20 -10.42 -8.84 9.49
N LEU A 21 -9.48 -7.91 9.39
CA LEU A 21 -8.10 -8.15 8.95
C LEU A 21 -7.08 -8.14 10.10
N SER A 22 -7.57 -8.28 11.34
CA SER A 22 -6.77 -8.43 12.57
C SER A 22 -5.63 -7.40 12.72
N ARG A 23 -5.96 -6.11 12.53
CA ARG A 23 -5.00 -5.00 12.66
C ARG A 23 -5.59 -3.81 13.42
N SER A 24 -4.74 -2.89 13.87
CA SER A 24 -5.23 -1.64 14.47
C SER A 24 -5.91 -0.75 13.43
N ILE A 25 -6.78 0.17 13.87
CA ILE A 25 -7.44 1.13 12.97
C ILE A 25 -6.41 1.98 12.22
N ASN A 26 -5.35 2.41 12.90
CA ASN A 26 -4.28 3.18 12.28
C ASN A 26 -3.50 2.36 11.26
N ALA A 27 -3.17 1.09 11.56
CA ALA A 27 -2.50 0.21 10.61
C ALA A 27 -3.38 -0.09 9.38
N GLN A 28 -4.70 -0.22 9.56
CA GLN A 28 -5.64 -0.35 8.44
C GLN A 28 -5.68 0.92 7.58
N ALA A 29 -5.71 2.10 8.21
CA ALA A 29 -5.69 3.37 7.50
C ALA A 29 -4.39 3.54 6.70
N GLU A 30 -3.25 3.27 7.33
CA GLU A 30 -1.94 3.33 6.67
C GLU A 30 -1.87 2.36 5.48
N HIS A 31 -2.35 1.13 5.66
CA HIS A 31 -2.38 0.14 4.58
C HIS A 31 -3.17 0.63 3.36
N TRP A 32 -4.38 1.18 3.56
CA TRP A 32 -5.16 1.76 2.46
C TRP A 32 -4.51 2.97 1.82
N MET A 33 -3.86 3.84 2.61
CA MET A 33 -3.11 4.98 2.07
C MET A 33 -1.92 4.53 1.21
N ARG A 34 -1.16 3.53 1.66
CA ARG A 34 -0.01 2.99 0.91
C ARG A 34 -0.46 2.30 -0.38
N ILE A 35 -1.56 1.53 -0.35
CA ILE A 35 -2.15 0.95 -1.57
C ILE A 35 -2.63 2.04 -2.53
N GLY A 36 -3.39 3.02 -2.05
CA GLY A 36 -3.91 4.10 -2.91
C GLY A 36 -2.79 4.90 -3.57
N MET A 37 -1.73 5.21 -2.82
CA MET A 37 -0.57 5.91 -3.37
C MET A 37 0.18 5.08 -4.43
N LEU A 38 0.37 3.79 -4.20
CA LEU A 38 1.00 2.90 -5.20
C LEU A 38 0.14 2.74 -6.45
N ALA A 39 -1.18 2.63 -6.30
CA ALA A 39 -2.10 2.56 -7.44
C ALA A 39 -2.07 3.85 -8.28
N GLU A 40 -1.98 5.02 -7.63
CA GLU A 40 -1.85 6.31 -8.32
C GLU A 40 -0.51 6.44 -9.05
N LEU A 41 0.59 6.04 -8.42
CA LEU A 41 1.94 6.12 -8.99
C LEU A 41 2.21 5.07 -10.07
N HIS A 42 1.54 3.93 -10.00
CA HIS A 42 1.72 2.81 -10.92
C HIS A 42 0.38 2.27 -11.44
N PRO A 43 -0.35 3.03 -12.30
CA PRO A 43 -1.69 2.67 -12.75
C PRO A 43 -1.79 1.37 -13.56
N ALA A 44 -0.66 0.84 -14.03
CA ALA A 44 -0.58 -0.40 -14.80
C ALA A 44 -0.46 -1.65 -13.92
N LEU A 45 -0.18 -1.50 -12.62
CA LEU A 45 -0.05 -2.62 -11.70
C LEU A 45 -1.41 -3.07 -11.21
N ASP A 46 -1.59 -4.39 -11.12
CA ASP A 46 -2.75 -4.95 -10.45
C ASP A 46 -2.58 -4.96 -8.92
N TYR A 47 -3.65 -5.30 -8.21
CA TYR A 47 -3.66 -5.33 -6.75
C TYR A 47 -2.63 -6.32 -6.15
N SER A 48 -2.43 -7.48 -6.78
CA SER A 48 -1.46 -8.48 -6.31
C SER A 48 -0.04 -7.95 -6.44
N GLU A 49 0.26 -7.28 -7.56
CA GLU A 49 1.56 -6.64 -7.81
C GLU A 49 1.84 -5.51 -6.80
N ILE A 50 0.82 -4.69 -6.49
CA ILE A 50 0.90 -3.67 -5.43
C ILE A 50 1.20 -4.31 -4.07
N CYS A 51 0.55 -5.41 -3.70
CA CYS A 51 0.82 -6.11 -2.46
C CYS A 51 2.25 -6.65 -2.38
N GLN A 52 2.78 -7.23 -3.48
CA GLN A 52 4.17 -7.69 -3.52
C GLN A 52 5.15 -6.54 -3.36
N MET A 53 4.87 -5.38 -3.97
CA MET A 53 5.68 -4.18 -3.82
C MET A 53 5.68 -3.69 -2.37
N LEU A 54 4.54 -3.68 -1.67
CA LEU A 54 4.46 -3.32 -0.26
C LEU A 54 5.32 -4.20 0.64
N ILE A 55 5.31 -5.52 0.41
CA ILE A 55 6.14 -6.46 1.19
C ILE A 55 7.62 -6.16 0.99
N ARG A 56 8.05 -5.84 -0.24
CA ARG A 56 9.45 -5.48 -0.53
C ARG A 56 9.86 -4.18 0.15
N ILE A 57 9.02 -3.14 0.04
CA ILE A 57 9.26 -1.84 0.69
C ILE A 57 9.47 -2.02 2.19
N GLU A 58 8.62 -2.84 2.83
CA GLU A 58 8.75 -3.11 4.26
C GLU A 58 10.04 -3.88 4.60
N SER A 59 10.44 -4.83 3.74
CA SER A 59 11.67 -5.59 3.93
C SER A 59 12.96 -4.75 3.81
N THR A 60 12.93 -3.68 3.00
CA THR A 60 14.07 -2.76 2.85
C THR A 60 14.06 -1.62 3.88
N GLY A 61 12.96 -1.48 4.64
CA GLY A 61 12.76 -0.36 5.57
C GLY A 61 12.53 0.98 4.87
N ASP A 62 12.21 0.96 3.57
CA ASP A 62 12.00 2.15 2.78
C ASP A 62 10.58 2.72 2.96
N THR A 63 10.42 4.00 2.62
CA THR A 63 9.10 4.60 2.49
C THR A 63 8.60 4.46 1.06
N VAL A 64 7.27 4.38 0.87
CA VAL A 64 6.64 4.24 -0.45
C VAL A 64 7.05 5.35 -1.43
N LEU A 65 7.35 6.57 -0.95
CA LEU A 65 7.84 7.68 -1.78
C LEU A 65 9.34 7.57 -2.12
N ALA A 66 10.14 6.99 -1.22
CA ALA A 66 11.55 6.70 -1.50
C ALA A 66 11.70 5.60 -2.57
N THR A 67 10.68 4.75 -2.72
CA THR A 67 10.65 3.63 -3.67
C THR A 67 10.53 4.05 -5.14
N GLN A 68 10.45 5.35 -5.48
CA GLN A 68 10.42 5.80 -6.88
C GLN A 68 11.64 5.36 -7.70
N THR A 69 12.71 4.93 -7.04
CA THR A 69 13.92 4.38 -7.68
C THR A 69 13.87 2.87 -7.92
N PHE A 70 12.91 2.12 -7.35
CA PHE A 70 12.70 0.73 -7.74
C PHE A 70 12.09 0.70 -9.14
N ASN A 71 12.91 0.36 -10.10
CA ASN A 71 12.56 0.33 -11.49
C ASN A 71 11.48 -0.76 -11.69
N VAL A 72 10.23 -0.36 -11.93
CA VAL A 72 9.11 -1.27 -12.27
C VAL A 72 9.50 -2.22 -13.42
N SER A 73 10.44 -1.80 -14.26
CA SER A 73 11.10 -2.62 -15.27
C SER A 73 11.69 -3.93 -14.72
N GLU A 74 12.29 -3.92 -13.53
CA GLU A 74 12.87 -5.11 -12.89
C GLU A 74 11.79 -6.09 -12.43
N PHE A 75 10.63 -5.57 -12.00
CA PHE A 75 9.46 -6.36 -11.67
C PHE A 75 8.83 -7.01 -12.91
N ALA A 76 8.70 -6.26 -14.01
CA ALA A 76 8.21 -6.78 -15.29
C ALA A 76 9.18 -7.81 -15.90
N LEU A 77 10.49 -7.59 -15.79
CA LEU A 77 11.52 -8.54 -16.25
C LEU A 77 11.52 -9.83 -15.43
N SER A 78 11.33 -9.76 -14.11
CA SER A 78 11.15 -10.94 -13.26
C SER A 78 9.92 -11.77 -13.63
N LYS A 79 8.85 -11.13 -14.12
CA LYS A 79 7.62 -11.80 -14.58
C LYS A 79 7.78 -12.44 -15.96
N ALA A 80 8.58 -11.84 -16.84
CA ALA A 80 8.87 -12.38 -18.17
C ALA A 80 9.89 -13.53 -18.17
N ALA A 81 10.70 -13.63 -17.12
CA ALA A 81 11.74 -14.66 -16.96
C ALA A 81 11.26 -15.93 -16.23
N SER A 82 10.02 -15.96 -15.72
CA SER A 82 9.41 -17.09 -15.02
C SER A 82 8.31 -17.75 -15.84
#